data_AF-A0AAJ1X336-F1
#
_entry.id   AF-A0AAJ1X336-F1
#
_cell.length_a   1.000
_cell.length_b   1.000
_cell.length_c   1.000
_cell.angle_alpha   90.00
_cell.angle_beta   90.00
_cell.angle_gamma   90.00
#
_symmetry.space_group_name_H-M   'P 1'
#
loop_
_entity.id
_entity.type
_entity.pdbx_description
1 polymer ?
#
loop_
_entity_poly.entity_id
_entity_poly.type
_entity_poly.pdbx_seq_one_letter_code
_entity_poly.pdbx_strand_id
1 'polypeptide(L)'
;MLLRVTALDPAPEPVGRAFTSVAVELALASYPGFAITAPPAKPVPYGVYHPAYVDRAAVEHTVVVLDADGSEKERVLVPHPARTVEPDDGELARRPSPYPAPVDTLTRRVPLGSFVHARSGDKGGDANIGLWVATSGHRHDPERYAARVTWLTKLISPSRIRELVPEAADLEVEVYPLPNLGGVNVVVKGLLGEGVAASTRFDPQAKGLGEWVRSRMVSVEDALL
;
A
#
# COMPACT_ATOMS: atom_id res chain seq x y z
N MET A 1 -4.19 4.60 -26.19
CA MET A 1 -4.84 3.96 -25.04
C MET A 1 -5.15 2.53 -25.44
N LEU A 2 -4.68 1.54 -24.66
CA LEU A 2 -4.93 0.11 -24.92
C LEU A 2 -6.01 -0.37 -23.95
N LEU A 3 -7.08 -0.98 -24.45
CA LEU A 3 -8.06 -1.65 -23.61
C LEU A 3 -7.49 -3.00 -23.15
N ARG A 4 -7.41 -3.21 -21.84
CA ARG A 4 -7.10 -4.51 -21.24
C ARG A 4 -8.33 -5.00 -20.49
N VAL A 5 -8.78 -6.20 -20.81
CA VAL A 5 -9.86 -6.90 -20.10
C VAL A 5 -9.26 -8.13 -19.44
N THR A 6 -9.49 -8.28 -18.14
CA THR A 6 -9.08 -9.45 -17.36
C THR A 6 -10.33 -10.00 -16.68
N ALA A 7 -10.54 -11.32 -16.79
CA ALA A 7 -11.65 -12.02 -16.16
C ALA A 7 -11.10 -13.22 -15.38
N LEU A 8 -11.72 -13.51 -14.25
CA LEU A 8 -11.35 -14.60 -13.34
C LEU A 8 -12.62 -15.39 -13.05
N ASP A 9 -12.49 -16.72 -12.99
CA ASP A 9 -13.56 -17.62 -12.62
C ASP A 9 -12.95 -18.85 -11.92
N PRO A 10 -13.61 -19.45 -10.91
CA PRO A 10 -13.17 -20.70 -10.30
C PRO A 10 -13.05 -21.87 -11.30
N ALA A 11 -13.76 -21.82 -12.42
CA ALA A 11 -13.70 -22.78 -13.52
C ALA A 11 -13.10 -22.14 -14.80
N PRO A 12 -12.37 -22.88 -15.64
CA PRO A 12 -11.77 -22.32 -16.86
C PRO A 12 -12.80 -22.06 -17.97
N GLU A 13 -13.94 -22.75 -17.99
CA GLU A 13 -14.90 -22.70 -19.09
C GLU A 13 -15.53 -21.31 -19.28
N PRO A 14 -16.02 -20.62 -18.24
CA PRO A 14 -16.66 -19.30 -18.38
C PRO A 14 -15.74 -18.22 -18.95
N VAL A 15 -14.45 -18.25 -18.61
CA VAL A 15 -13.42 -17.30 -19.09
C VAL A 15 -12.70 -17.78 -20.34
N GLY A 16 -13.18 -18.88 -20.94
CA GLY A 16 -12.58 -19.51 -22.11
C GLY A 16 -12.99 -18.88 -23.44
N ARG A 17 -13.10 -19.74 -24.46
CA ARG A 17 -13.41 -19.31 -25.84
C ARG A 17 -14.76 -18.60 -25.95
N ALA A 18 -15.76 -19.02 -25.17
CA ALA A 18 -17.11 -18.44 -25.21
C ALA A 18 -17.12 -16.96 -24.83
N PHE A 19 -16.31 -16.55 -23.84
CA PHE A 19 -16.14 -15.15 -23.47
C PHE A 19 -15.34 -14.37 -24.52
N THR A 20 -14.20 -14.91 -24.95
CA THR A 20 -13.28 -14.21 -25.84
C THR A 20 -13.78 -14.09 -27.28
N SER A 21 -14.54 -15.06 -27.79
CA SER A 21 -15.09 -15.00 -29.16
C SER A 21 -16.10 -13.86 -29.30
N VAL A 22 -17.00 -13.70 -28.33
CA VAL A 22 -18.00 -12.63 -28.32
C VAL A 22 -17.31 -11.26 -28.33
N ALA A 23 -16.26 -11.07 -27.53
CA ALA A 23 -15.50 -9.81 -27.51
C ALA A 23 -14.84 -9.51 -28.87
N VAL A 24 -14.23 -10.51 -29.51
CA VAL A 24 -13.58 -10.37 -30.82
C VAL A 24 -14.62 -10.11 -31.92
N GLU A 25 -15.74 -10.83 -31.92
CA GLU A 25 -16.82 -10.69 -32.90
C GLU A 25 -17.47 -9.29 -32.82
N LEU A 26 -17.76 -8.81 -31.60
CA LEU A 26 -18.27 -7.45 -31.40
C LEU A 26 -17.27 -6.38 -31.88
N ALA A 27 -15.98 -6.57 -31.61
CA ALA A 27 -14.96 -5.62 -32.03
C ALA A 27 -14.77 -5.60 -33.55
N LEU A 28 -14.77 -6.77 -34.21
CA LEU A 28 -14.73 -6.87 -35.67
C LEU A 28 -15.96 -6.24 -36.34
N ALA A 29 -17.13 -6.28 -35.69
CA ALA A 29 -18.35 -5.65 -36.17
C ALA A 29 -18.40 -4.13 -35.92
N SER A 30 -17.42 -3.55 -35.21
CA SER A 30 -17.52 -2.17 -34.73
C SER A 30 -16.98 -1.13 -35.73
N TYR A 31 -15.74 -1.26 -36.20
CA TYR A 31 -15.13 -0.28 -37.10
C TYR A 31 -14.12 -0.91 -38.10
N PRO A 32 -14.00 -0.36 -39.33
CA PRO A 32 -13.03 -0.84 -40.31
C PRO A 32 -11.58 -0.65 -39.83
N GLY A 33 -10.74 -1.66 -40.05
CA GLY A 33 -9.32 -1.62 -39.66
C GLY A 33 -9.07 -1.94 -38.18
N PHE A 34 -10.02 -2.55 -37.49
CA PHE A 34 -9.80 -3.11 -36.14
C PHE A 34 -8.60 -4.07 -36.13
N ALA A 35 -7.71 -3.88 -35.16
CA ALA A 35 -6.54 -4.73 -34.95
C ALA A 35 -6.26 -4.91 -33.45
N ILE A 36 -5.82 -6.11 -33.08
CA ILE A 36 -5.41 -6.48 -31.72
C ILE A 36 -3.90 -6.68 -31.66
N THR A 37 -3.28 -6.40 -30.52
CA THR A 37 -1.84 -6.59 -30.31
C THR A 37 -1.45 -8.06 -30.17
N ALA A 38 -2.39 -8.91 -29.77
CA ALA A 38 -2.25 -10.36 -29.68
C ALA A 38 -3.64 -11.01 -29.66
N PRO A 39 -3.80 -12.25 -30.15
CA PRO A 39 -5.04 -13.01 -29.99
C PRO A 39 -5.32 -13.30 -28.50
N PRO A 40 -6.61 -13.45 -28.10
CA PRO A 40 -6.95 -13.86 -26.75
C PRO A 40 -6.29 -15.20 -26.38
N ALA A 41 -5.69 -15.26 -25.20
CA ALA A 41 -5.05 -16.48 -24.69
C ALA A 41 -6.08 -17.43 -24.07
N LYS A 42 -5.72 -18.72 -23.96
CA LYS A 42 -6.48 -19.67 -23.14
C LYS A 42 -6.42 -19.26 -21.67
N PRO A 43 -7.46 -19.55 -20.87
CA PRO A 43 -7.40 -19.35 -19.43
C PRO A 43 -6.28 -20.20 -18.82
N VAL A 44 -5.63 -19.63 -17.81
CA VAL A 44 -4.53 -20.27 -17.08
C VAL A 44 -4.84 -20.27 -15.58
N PRO A 45 -4.41 -21.30 -14.83
CA PRO A 45 -4.57 -21.30 -13.39
C PRO A 45 -3.77 -20.15 -12.76
N TYR A 46 -4.26 -19.62 -11.65
CA TYR A 46 -3.60 -18.62 -10.84
C TYR A 46 -3.60 -19.04 -9.36
N GLY A 47 -2.63 -18.54 -8.60
CA GLY A 47 -2.56 -18.79 -7.16
C GLY A 47 -3.32 -17.73 -6.38
N VAL A 48 -4.10 -18.14 -5.38
CA VAL A 48 -4.69 -17.25 -4.38
C VAL A 48 -3.82 -17.33 -3.12
N TYR A 49 -3.41 -16.17 -2.61
CA TYR A 49 -2.68 -16.10 -1.35
C TYR A 49 -3.63 -15.71 -0.22
N HIS A 50 -3.80 -16.59 0.76
CA HIS A 50 -4.58 -16.31 1.95
C HIS A 50 -3.67 -16.32 3.19
N PRO A 51 -3.41 -15.16 3.83
CA PRO A 51 -2.69 -15.14 5.09
C PRO A 51 -3.55 -15.78 6.18
N ALA A 52 -2.96 -16.64 7.00
CA ALA A 52 -3.62 -17.23 8.16
C ALA A 52 -2.72 -17.08 9.38
N TYR A 53 -3.34 -16.95 10.55
CA TYR A 53 -2.63 -17.04 11.82
C TYR A 53 -2.31 -18.51 12.11
N VAL A 54 -1.09 -18.76 12.57
CA VAL A 54 -0.66 -20.04 13.13
C VAL A 54 -0.41 -19.81 14.61
N ASP A 55 -0.78 -20.79 15.44
CA ASP A 55 -0.45 -20.74 16.86
C ASP A 55 1.07 -20.59 17.02
N ARG A 56 1.48 -19.59 17.81
CA ARG A 56 2.89 -19.32 18.04
C ARG A 56 3.62 -20.56 18.59
N ALA A 57 2.97 -21.37 19.44
CA ALA A 57 3.53 -22.60 19.99
C ALA A 57 3.81 -23.68 18.93
N ALA A 58 3.25 -23.55 17.71
CA ALA A 58 3.57 -24.42 16.60
C ALA A 58 4.85 -24.03 15.84
N VAL A 59 5.48 -22.89 16.18
CA VAL A 59 6.68 -22.39 15.50
C VAL A 59 7.84 -22.29 16.49
N GLU A 60 8.84 -23.16 16.34
CA GLU A 60 10.08 -23.08 17.13
C GLU A 60 10.97 -21.93 16.62
N HIS A 61 11.21 -20.92 17.46
CA HIS A 61 12.15 -19.84 17.13
C HIS A 61 13.56 -20.26 17.52
N THR A 62 14.46 -20.30 16.53
CA THR A 62 15.84 -20.71 16.74
C THR A 62 16.80 -19.74 16.06
N VAL A 63 17.85 -19.33 16.76
CA VAL A 63 18.97 -18.58 16.21
C VAL A 63 20.10 -19.56 15.93
N VAL A 64 20.55 -19.60 14.68
CA VAL A 64 21.69 -20.41 14.26
C VAL A 64 22.86 -19.47 13.99
N VAL A 65 23.94 -19.64 14.74
CA VAL A 65 25.20 -18.92 14.56
C VAL A 65 26.11 -19.81 13.73
N LEU A 66 26.62 -19.26 12.63
CA LEU A 66 27.54 -19.95 11.73
C LEU A 66 28.97 -19.46 11.96
N ASP A 67 29.94 -20.36 11.77
CA ASP A 67 31.36 -20.00 11.64
C ASP A 67 31.65 -19.42 10.25
N ALA A 68 32.86 -18.89 10.05
CA ALA A 68 33.27 -18.22 8.82
C ALA A 68 33.28 -19.15 7.59
N ASP A 69 33.39 -20.47 7.79
CA ASP A 69 33.30 -21.49 6.75
C ASP A 69 31.86 -21.94 6.45
N GLY A 70 30.88 -21.36 7.15
CA GLY A 70 29.46 -21.67 7.02
C GLY A 70 29.00 -22.87 7.85
N SER A 71 29.89 -23.51 8.62
CA SER A 71 29.50 -24.57 9.56
C SER A 71 28.72 -24.02 10.74
N GLU A 72 27.81 -24.83 11.30
CA GLU A 72 27.01 -24.43 12.45
C GLU A 72 27.87 -24.44 13.73
N LYS A 73 28.05 -23.25 14.31
CA LYS A 73 28.79 -23.05 15.56
C LYS A 73 27.90 -23.25 16.77
N GLU A 74 26.71 -22.68 16.73
CA GLU A 74 25.79 -22.64 17.87
C GLU A 74 24.34 -22.58 17.41
N ARG A 75 23.46 -23.26 18.15
CA ARG A 75 22.01 -23.20 18.00
C ARG A 75 21.37 -22.80 19.31
N VAL A 76 20.71 -21.65 19.31
CA VAL A 76 20.03 -21.11 20.49
C VAL A 76 18.54 -21.14 20.27
N LEU A 77 17.83 -21.90 21.11
CA LEU A 77 16.38 -21.87 21.18
C LEU A 77 15.93 -20.54 21.81
N VAL A 78 15.08 -19.79 21.12
CA VAL A 78 14.52 -18.53 21.61
C VAL A 78 13.14 -18.83 22.20
N PRO A 79 12.97 -18.81 23.53
CA PRO A 79 11.67 -19.06 24.14
C PRO A 79 10.67 -17.98 23.72
N HIS A 80 9.39 -18.35 23.64
CA HIS A 80 8.33 -17.38 23.41
C HIS A 80 8.29 -16.33 24.52
N PRO A 81 7.99 -15.06 24.20
CA PRO A 81 7.90 -14.01 25.21
C PRO A 81 6.76 -14.35 26.18
N ALA A 82 7.07 -14.36 27.48
CA ALA A 82 6.11 -14.69 28.54
C ALA A 82 5.07 -13.56 28.79
N ARG A 83 5.33 -12.36 28.26
CA ARG A 83 4.42 -11.22 28.34
C ARG A 83 4.30 -10.60 26.96
N THR A 84 3.06 -10.48 26.50
CA THR A 84 2.69 -9.65 25.36
C THR A 84 1.90 -8.46 25.88
N VAL A 85 2.05 -7.34 25.21
CA VAL A 85 1.18 -6.18 25.38
C VAL A 85 0.47 -6.04 24.05
N GLU A 86 -0.85 -5.96 24.07
CA GLU A 86 -1.58 -5.60 22.85
C GLU A 86 -1.11 -4.21 22.43
N PRO A 87 -0.76 -4.01 21.15
CA PRO A 87 -0.46 -2.67 20.66
C PRO A 87 -1.65 -1.76 21.00
N ASP A 88 -1.43 -0.65 21.70
CA ASP A 88 -2.48 0.33 21.94
C ASP A 88 -2.88 0.97 20.60
N ASP A 89 -3.89 0.37 20.00
CA ASP A 89 -4.54 0.72 18.74
C ASP A 89 -5.50 1.90 18.91
N GLY A 90 -5.72 2.38 20.14
CA GLY A 90 -6.77 3.33 20.50
C GLY A 90 -6.30 4.76 20.74
N GLU A 91 -5.21 4.98 21.49
CA GLU A 91 -4.92 6.34 21.98
C GLU A 91 -4.12 7.22 21.02
N LEU A 92 -3.21 6.66 20.21
CA LEU A 92 -2.37 7.48 19.31
C LEU A 92 -3.12 8.03 18.09
N ALA A 93 -4.11 7.28 17.57
CA ALA A 93 -4.95 7.71 16.45
C ALA A 93 -6.14 8.58 16.89
N ARG A 94 -6.60 8.43 18.14
CA ARG A 94 -7.73 9.20 18.71
C ARG A 94 -7.32 10.35 19.60
N ARG A 95 -6.02 10.53 19.89
CA ARG A 95 -5.56 11.71 20.64
C ARG A 95 -6.03 12.96 19.89
N PRO A 96 -6.86 13.81 20.51
CA PRO A 96 -7.04 15.16 20.01
C PRO A 96 -5.65 15.72 19.80
N SER A 97 -5.40 16.30 18.62
CA SER A 97 -4.11 16.92 18.37
C SER A 97 -3.80 17.85 19.55
N PRO A 98 -2.68 17.67 20.27
CA PRO A 98 -2.34 18.54 21.41
C PRO A 98 -2.04 19.98 20.94
N TYR A 99 -2.10 20.21 19.63
CA TYR A 99 -1.83 21.48 18.99
C TYR A 99 -3.14 22.24 18.76
N PRO A 100 -3.19 23.54 19.11
CA PRO A 100 -4.38 24.37 18.89
C PRO A 100 -4.82 24.38 17.42
N ALA A 101 -6.09 24.72 17.20
CA ALA A 101 -6.63 24.93 15.86
C ALA A 101 -5.72 25.91 15.10
N PRO A 102 -5.35 25.62 13.84
CA PRO A 102 -4.44 26.47 13.10
C PRO A 102 -5.04 27.87 12.92
N VAL A 103 -4.18 28.88 13.01
CA VAL A 103 -4.50 30.24 12.56
C VAL A 103 -4.65 30.21 11.03
N ASP A 104 -5.50 31.06 10.46
CA ASP A 104 -5.61 31.16 8.99
C ASP A 104 -4.25 31.49 8.39
N THR A 105 -3.74 30.59 7.57
CA THR A 105 -2.43 30.69 6.91
C THR A 105 -2.59 30.60 5.40
N LEU A 106 -1.68 31.26 4.68
CA LEU A 106 -1.63 31.15 3.23
C LEU A 106 -1.26 29.72 2.85
N THR A 107 -2.08 29.08 2.01
CA THR A 107 -1.84 27.73 1.51
C THR A 107 -1.62 27.75 0.00
N ARG A 108 -0.83 26.80 -0.48
CA ARG A 108 -0.57 26.55 -1.89
C ARG A 108 -0.94 25.13 -2.27
N ARG A 109 -1.51 24.99 -3.46
CA ARG A 109 -1.78 23.69 -4.07
C ARG A 109 -0.51 23.15 -4.70
N VAL A 110 0.07 22.11 -4.11
CA VAL A 110 1.27 21.42 -4.61
C VAL A 110 1.07 19.90 -4.56
N PRO A 111 1.83 19.10 -5.32
CA PRO A 111 1.85 17.65 -5.13
C PRO A 111 2.26 17.29 -3.70
N LEU A 112 1.60 16.30 -3.09
CA LEU A 112 1.99 15.78 -1.77
C LEU A 112 3.48 15.40 -1.74
N GLY A 113 3.95 14.87 -2.86
CA GLY A 113 5.33 14.47 -3.10
C GLY A 113 6.37 15.59 -3.11
N SER A 114 5.97 16.86 -2.98
CA SER A 114 6.88 18.01 -2.95
C SER A 114 7.91 17.93 -1.82
N PHE A 115 7.52 17.39 -0.66
CA PHE A 115 8.45 17.08 0.44
C PHE A 115 8.10 15.79 1.20
N VAL A 116 7.01 15.10 0.82
CA VAL A 116 6.65 13.80 1.38
C VAL A 116 7.18 12.70 0.45
N HIS A 117 7.93 11.79 1.03
CA HIS A 117 8.42 10.58 0.37
C HIS A 117 7.46 9.43 0.62
N ALA A 118 7.52 8.42 -0.25
CA ALA A 118 6.65 7.27 -0.15
C ALA A 118 7.34 5.97 -0.57
N ARG A 119 6.88 4.87 0.00
CA ARG A 119 7.09 3.50 -0.46
C ARG A 119 5.79 2.74 -0.31
N SER A 120 5.55 1.82 -1.21
CA SER A 120 4.38 0.96 -1.15
C SER A 120 4.71 -0.44 -1.65
N GLY A 121 3.87 -1.38 -1.25
CA GLY A 121 4.02 -2.79 -1.59
C GLY A 121 2.80 -3.58 -1.16
N ASP A 122 2.70 -4.79 -1.67
CA ASP A 122 1.66 -5.72 -1.29
C ASP A 122 1.90 -6.33 0.09
N LYS A 123 0.80 -6.69 0.74
CA LYS A 123 0.78 -7.58 1.89
C LYS A 123 -0.33 -8.61 1.67
N GLY A 124 -0.07 -9.52 0.72
CA GLY A 124 -1.12 -10.42 0.23
C GLY A 124 -2.16 -9.64 -0.58
N GLY A 125 -3.44 -9.71 -0.17
CA GLY A 125 -4.53 -8.94 -0.77
C GLY A 125 -4.56 -7.45 -0.39
N ASP A 126 -3.79 -7.06 0.62
CA ASP A 126 -3.74 -5.70 1.13
C ASP A 126 -2.64 -4.88 0.46
N ALA A 127 -2.77 -3.56 0.49
CA ALA A 127 -1.71 -2.64 0.08
C ALA A 127 -1.18 -1.86 1.28
N ASN A 128 0.14 -1.80 1.40
CA ASN A 128 0.84 -0.97 2.39
C ASN A 128 1.39 0.29 1.73
N ILE A 129 1.24 1.44 2.38
CA ILE A 129 1.78 2.74 1.95
C ILE A 129 2.47 3.39 3.15
N GLY A 130 3.79 3.49 3.11
CA GLY A 130 4.59 4.30 4.02
C GLY A 130 4.80 5.70 3.44
N LEU A 131 4.50 6.74 4.22
CA LEU A 131 4.72 8.14 3.88
C LEU A 131 5.61 8.78 4.95
N TRP A 132 6.62 9.56 4.56
CA TRP A 132 7.51 10.23 5.53
C TRP A 132 8.13 11.52 5.02
N VAL A 133 8.57 12.37 5.95
CA VAL A 133 9.40 13.55 5.68
C VAL A 133 10.86 13.15 5.86
N ALA A 134 11.72 13.38 4.88
CA ALA A 134 13.12 12.97 4.95
C ALA A 134 13.94 13.88 5.88
N THR A 135 14.64 13.30 6.85
CA THR A 135 15.48 14.05 7.81
C THR A 135 16.73 14.67 7.16
N SER A 136 17.24 14.07 6.08
CA SER A 136 18.52 14.46 5.46
C SER A 136 18.53 15.89 4.89
N GLY A 137 17.38 16.40 4.45
CA GLY A 137 17.24 17.78 3.94
C GLY A 137 17.03 18.84 5.03
N HIS A 138 16.82 18.43 6.29
CA HIS A 138 16.36 19.30 7.37
C HIS A 138 17.31 19.40 8.55
N ARG A 139 18.56 18.93 8.42
CA ARG A 139 19.57 19.06 9.47
C ARG A 139 19.81 20.51 9.92
N HIS A 140 19.47 21.49 9.08
CA HIS A 140 19.61 22.92 9.35
C HIS A 140 18.29 23.60 9.76
N ASP A 141 17.16 22.89 9.79
CA ASP A 141 15.84 23.43 10.17
C ASP A 141 14.97 22.35 10.86
N PRO A 142 15.26 22.04 12.14
CA PRO A 142 14.54 21.02 12.89
C PRO A 142 13.08 21.42 13.21
N GLU A 143 12.79 22.71 13.31
CA GLU A 143 11.45 23.22 13.57
C GLU A 143 10.53 22.99 12.37
N ARG A 144 10.99 23.32 11.16
CA ARG A 144 10.24 23.01 9.92
C ARG A 144 10.06 21.52 9.73
N TYR A 145 11.06 20.71 10.06
CA TYR A 145 10.90 19.25 10.03
C TYR A 145 9.78 18.78 10.95
N ALA A 146 9.80 19.21 12.22
CA ALA A 146 8.76 18.85 13.19
C ALA A 146 7.36 19.33 12.75
N ALA A 147 7.28 20.53 12.18
CA ALA A 147 6.04 21.08 11.62
C ALA A 147 5.53 20.26 10.43
N ARG A 148 6.41 19.88 9.48
CA ARG A 148 6.06 19.01 8.34
C ARG A 148 5.60 17.63 8.78
N VAL A 149 6.26 17.03 9.78
CA VAL A 149 5.87 15.73 10.35
C VAL A 149 4.49 15.85 11.01
N THR A 150 4.26 16.90 11.79
CA THR A 150 2.95 17.15 12.43
C THR A 150 1.85 17.39 11.40
N TRP A 151 2.16 18.12 10.33
CA TRP A 151 1.21 18.34 9.22
C TRP A 151 0.88 17.02 8.51
N LEU A 152 1.88 16.17 8.23
CA LEU A 152 1.67 14.89 7.56
C LEU A 152 0.79 13.94 8.41
N THR A 153 1.07 13.81 9.71
CA THR A 153 0.30 12.94 10.61
C THR A 153 -1.12 13.43 10.83
N LYS A 154 -1.38 14.74 10.73
CA LYS A 154 -2.73 15.32 10.74
C LYS A 154 -3.46 15.13 9.42
N LEU A 155 -2.76 15.30 8.29
CA LEU A 155 -3.36 15.19 6.96
C LEU A 155 -3.82 13.75 6.68
N ILE A 156 -2.98 12.78 7.01
CA ILE A 156 -3.23 11.39 6.62
C ILE A 156 -4.17 10.72 7.64
N SER A 157 -5.40 10.52 7.19
CA SER A 157 -6.46 9.81 7.90
C SER A 157 -7.09 8.76 6.98
N PRO A 158 -7.89 7.82 7.51
CA PRO A 158 -8.64 6.88 6.68
C PRO A 158 -9.49 7.57 5.60
N SER A 159 -10.20 8.66 5.95
CA SER A 159 -11.00 9.42 4.99
C SER A 159 -10.12 10.10 3.93
N ARG A 160 -9.00 10.70 4.34
CA ARG A 160 -8.11 11.35 3.39
C ARG A 160 -7.47 10.37 2.41
N ILE A 161 -7.13 9.17 2.86
CA ILE A 161 -6.59 8.12 1.98
C ILE A 161 -7.62 7.71 0.93
N ARG A 162 -8.91 7.59 1.30
CA ARG A 162 -10.00 7.31 0.34
C ARG A 162 -10.17 8.41 -0.71
N GLU A 163 -9.93 9.67 -0.34
CA GLU A 163 -9.92 10.77 -1.31
C GLU A 163 -8.70 10.73 -2.24
N LEU A 164 -7.52 10.37 -1.72
CA LEU A 164 -6.27 10.31 -2.49
C LEU A 164 -6.20 9.08 -3.41
N VAL A 165 -6.80 7.97 -2.97
CA VAL A 165 -6.92 6.69 -3.66
C VAL A 165 -8.40 6.33 -3.80
N PRO A 166 -9.10 6.82 -4.83
CA PRO A 166 -10.54 6.60 -5.00
C PRO A 166 -10.95 5.13 -5.03
N GLU A 167 -10.09 4.24 -5.52
CA GLU A 167 -10.35 2.79 -5.51
C GLU A 167 -10.42 2.19 -4.10
N ALA A 168 -10.02 2.94 -3.07
CA ALA A 168 -10.13 2.55 -1.67
C ALA A 168 -11.39 3.08 -0.98
N ALA A 169 -12.30 3.77 -1.70
CA ALA A 169 -13.45 4.47 -1.13
C ALA A 169 -14.29 3.62 -0.15
N ASP A 170 -14.56 2.37 -0.54
CA ASP A 170 -15.36 1.43 0.26
C ASP A 170 -14.50 0.41 1.04
N LEU A 171 -13.18 0.60 1.06
CA LEU A 171 -12.25 -0.30 1.73
C LEU A 171 -11.95 0.16 3.16
N GLU A 172 -11.61 -0.81 4.00
CA GLU A 172 -11.05 -0.57 5.31
C GLU A 172 -9.63 0.00 5.18
N VAL A 173 -9.36 1.09 5.90
CA VAL A 173 -8.08 1.78 5.90
C VAL A 173 -7.61 1.96 7.33
N GLU A 174 -6.48 1.33 7.64
CA GLU A 174 -5.79 1.46 8.92
C GLU A 174 -4.65 2.46 8.77
N VAL A 175 -4.53 3.39 9.71
CA VAL A 175 -3.49 4.42 9.72
C VAL A 175 -2.70 4.32 11.02
N TYR A 176 -1.39 4.21 10.88
CA TYR A 176 -0.44 4.04 11.97
C TYR A 176 0.53 5.22 11.98
N PRO A 177 0.31 6.22 12.84
CA PRO A 177 1.23 7.35 12.99
C PRO A 177 2.58 6.86 13.54
N LEU A 178 3.67 7.29 12.91
CA LEU A 178 5.05 6.98 13.31
C LEU A 178 5.84 8.29 13.48
N PRO A 179 5.43 9.18 14.41
CA PRO A 179 5.99 10.53 14.53
C PRO A 179 7.50 10.54 14.81
N ASN A 180 8.00 9.57 15.58
CA ASN A 180 9.44 9.43 15.87
C ASN A 180 10.28 9.00 14.64
N LEU A 181 9.62 8.49 13.60
CA LEU A 181 10.23 8.19 12.30
C LEU A 181 9.89 9.25 11.24
N GLY A 182 9.19 10.32 11.64
CA GLY A 182 8.76 11.38 10.74
C GLY A 182 7.73 10.94 9.70
N GLY A 183 6.93 9.92 9.99
CA GLY A 183 6.07 9.30 8.99
C GLY A 183 4.75 8.73 9.51
N VAL A 184 4.05 8.09 8.58
CA VAL A 184 2.79 7.39 8.79
C VAL A 184 2.77 6.16 7.89
N ASN A 185 2.33 5.04 8.43
CA ASN A 185 2.10 3.82 7.68
C ASN A 185 0.60 3.62 7.50
N VAL A 186 0.18 3.29 6.28
CA VAL A 186 -1.22 3.08 5.92
C VAL A 186 -1.37 1.67 5.37
N VAL A 187 -2.40 0.96 5.80
CA VAL A 187 -2.79 -0.33 5.25
C VAL A 187 -4.19 -0.21 4.68
N VAL A 188 -4.34 -0.51 3.39
CA VAL A 188 -5.64 -0.55 2.70
C VAL A 188 -6.00 -2.00 2.48
N LYS A 189 -7.03 -2.47 3.19
CA LYS A 189 -7.44 -3.87 3.17
C LYS A 189 -8.12 -4.22 1.84
N GLY A 190 -7.71 -5.34 1.23
CA GLY A 190 -8.35 -5.88 0.03
C GLY A 190 -8.16 -5.06 -1.25
N LEU A 191 -7.30 -4.03 -1.27
CA LEU A 191 -7.06 -3.21 -2.47
C LEU A 191 -6.56 -4.05 -3.66
N LEU A 192 -5.87 -5.15 -3.40
CA LEU A 192 -5.30 -6.05 -4.40
C LEU A 192 -6.17 -7.31 -4.61
N GLY A 193 -7.34 -7.40 -3.97
CA GLY A 193 -8.23 -8.56 -4.03
C GLY A 193 -7.62 -9.77 -3.31
N GLU A 194 -7.58 -10.92 -3.99
CA GLU A 194 -7.06 -12.18 -3.46
C GLU A 194 -5.51 -12.31 -3.55
N GLY A 195 -4.83 -11.17 -3.69
CA GLY A 195 -3.37 -11.06 -3.72
C GLY A 195 -2.79 -10.90 -5.13
N VAL A 196 -1.46 -10.68 -5.20
CA VAL A 196 -0.74 -10.31 -6.44
C VAL A 196 -1.07 -11.21 -7.62
N ALA A 197 -1.11 -12.53 -7.41
CA ALA A 197 -1.36 -13.51 -8.47
C ALA A 197 -2.81 -13.57 -8.95
N ALA A 198 -3.76 -13.05 -8.15
CA ALA A 198 -5.18 -12.96 -8.49
C ALA A 198 -5.61 -11.51 -8.80
N SER A 199 -4.69 -10.53 -8.74
CA SER A 199 -5.04 -9.12 -8.92
C SER A 199 -5.20 -8.78 -10.40
N THR A 200 -6.31 -8.12 -10.74
CA THR A 200 -6.57 -7.59 -12.08
C THR A 200 -6.02 -6.17 -12.27
N ARG A 201 -5.37 -5.59 -11.25
CA ARG A 201 -4.80 -4.24 -11.32
C ARG A 201 -3.61 -4.18 -12.26
N PHE A 202 -3.40 -3.00 -12.84
CA PHE A 202 -2.20 -2.71 -13.63
C PHE A 202 -0.91 -2.81 -12.79
N ASP A 203 -1.00 -2.44 -11.52
CA ASP A 203 0.06 -2.58 -10.51
C ASP A 203 -0.38 -3.56 -9.43
N PRO A 204 -0.22 -4.88 -9.67
CA PRO A 204 -0.72 -5.93 -8.79
C PRO A 204 0.07 -6.04 -7.47
N GLN A 205 1.22 -5.35 -7.36
CA GLN A 205 2.07 -5.33 -6.16
C GLN A 205 1.98 -3.99 -5.41
N ALA A 206 1.08 -3.09 -5.81
CA ALA A 206 0.99 -1.73 -5.28
C ALA A 206 2.32 -0.94 -5.30
N LYS A 207 3.29 -1.26 -6.15
CA LYS A 207 4.62 -0.61 -6.16
C LYS A 207 4.58 0.85 -6.60
N GLY A 208 3.66 1.19 -7.48
CA GLY A 208 3.40 2.55 -7.96
C GLY A 208 2.44 3.34 -7.07
N LEU A 209 1.78 2.70 -6.10
CA LEU A 209 0.76 3.33 -5.27
C LEU A 209 1.30 4.51 -4.44
N GLY A 210 2.53 4.40 -3.92
CA GLY A 210 3.20 5.48 -3.23
C GLY A 210 3.41 6.71 -4.13
N GLU A 211 3.84 6.51 -5.37
CA GLU A 211 4.00 7.59 -6.35
C GLU A 211 2.66 8.19 -6.78
N TRP A 212 1.62 7.36 -6.92
CA TRP A 212 0.26 7.82 -7.15
C TRP A 212 -0.20 8.78 -6.05
N VAL A 213 -0.06 8.39 -4.78
CA VAL A 213 -0.41 9.23 -3.62
C VAL A 213 0.44 10.50 -3.61
N ARG A 214 1.75 10.41 -3.85
CA ARG A 214 2.65 11.58 -3.95
C ARG A 214 2.27 12.55 -5.06
N SER A 215 1.73 12.07 -6.18
CA SER A 215 1.31 12.92 -7.30
C SER A 215 0.05 13.75 -6.99
N ARG A 216 -0.70 13.40 -5.94
CA ARG A 216 -1.96 14.08 -5.62
C ARG A 216 -1.72 15.50 -5.13
N MET A 217 -2.49 16.42 -5.69
CA MET A 217 -2.45 17.81 -5.28
C MET A 217 -3.11 17.97 -3.90
N VAL A 218 -2.39 18.58 -2.97
CA VAL A 218 -2.83 18.88 -1.60
C VAL A 218 -2.59 20.36 -1.29
N SER A 219 -3.34 20.90 -0.33
CA SER A 219 -3.13 22.27 0.12
C SER A 219 -2.10 22.23 1.26
N VAL A 220 -0.98 22.92 1.09
CA VAL A 220 0.12 22.98 2.05
C VAL A 220 0.30 24.44 2.47
N GLU A 221 0.49 24.70 3.76
CA GLU A 221 0.87 26.01 4.27
C GLU A 221 2.21 26.46 3.67
N ASP A 222 2.30 27.71 3.22
CA ASP A 222 3.50 28.22 2.53
C ASP A 222 4.76 28.16 3.43
N ALA A 223 4.60 28.27 4.75
CA ALA A 223 5.69 28.14 5.72
C ALA A 223 6.31 26.73 5.75
N LEU A 224 5.58 25.72 5.29
CA LEU A 224 6.06 24.35 5.21
C LEU A 224 6.79 24.05 3.91
N LEU A 225 6.78 24.91 2.90
CA LEU A 225 7.40 24.64 1.59
C LEU A 225 8.90 24.97 1.55
#